data_AF-A0A432JNE0-F1
#
_entry.id   AF-A0A432JNE0-F1
#
_cell.length_a   1.000
_cell.length_b   1.000
_cell.length_c   1.000
_cell.angle_alpha   90.00
_cell.angle_beta   90.00
_cell.angle_gamma   90.00
#
_symmetry.space_group_name_H-M   'P 1'
#
loop_
_entity.id
_entity.type
_entity.pdbx_description
1 polymer ?
#
loop_
_entity_poly.entity_id
_entity_poly.type
_entity_poly.pdbx_seq_one_letter_code
_entity_poly.pdbx_strand_id
1 'polypeptide(L)'
;MIVDKETNHLYLSALLELYYPSFYKSFKKELDRYGIVIDFLQDTKDVWSVDFMPIQIEKDRFVQFVFNPAYLKHKSYRNYISNPSQICKQLGLNIRTTDIIADGGNVVKVKNKAIMTNRVVEDNPHYSSEEDLVNT
;
A
#
# COMPACT_ATOMS: atom_id res chain seq x y z
N MET A 1 -12.64 7.36 -6.48
CA MET A 1 -11.45 7.09 -5.65
C MET A 1 -11.13 8.33 -4.86
N ILE A 2 -10.99 8.16 -3.55
CA ILE A 2 -10.53 9.21 -2.64
C ILE A 2 -9.03 9.38 -2.85
N VAL A 3 -8.61 10.54 -3.35
CA VAL A 3 -7.17 10.84 -3.55
C VAL A 3 -6.55 11.34 -2.24
N ASP A 4 -5.23 11.27 -2.10
CA ASP A 4 -4.56 11.50 -0.81
C ASP A 4 -4.83 12.91 -0.24
N LYS A 5 -4.96 13.92 -1.10
CA LYS A 5 -5.33 15.28 -0.68
C LYS A 5 -6.74 15.43 -0.07
N GLU A 6 -7.58 14.42 -0.21
CA GLU A 6 -8.93 14.35 0.38
C GLU A 6 -8.94 13.56 1.70
N THR A 7 -7.77 13.12 2.17
CA THR A 7 -7.59 12.38 3.42
C THR A 7 -6.84 13.22 4.44
N ASN A 8 -7.05 12.94 5.72
CA ASN A 8 -6.39 13.63 6.85
C ASN A 8 -5.91 12.66 7.93
N HIS A 9 -5.87 11.37 7.60
CA HIS A 9 -5.44 10.30 8.49
C HIS A 9 -4.39 9.45 7.77
N LEU A 10 -3.23 9.26 8.39
CA LEU A 10 -2.09 8.57 7.84
C LEU A 10 -1.75 7.34 8.69
N TYR A 11 -1.67 6.18 8.07
CA TYR A 11 -1.18 4.96 8.70
C TYR A 11 0.30 4.74 8.38
N LEU A 12 1.13 4.66 9.41
CA LEU A 12 2.57 4.41 9.30
C LEU A 12 2.93 3.02 9.80
N SER A 13 3.98 2.43 9.26
CA SER A 13 4.58 1.23 9.85
C SER A 13 5.14 1.56 11.24
N ALA A 14 4.86 0.71 12.23
CA ALA A 14 5.44 0.87 13.58
C ALA A 14 6.98 0.82 13.57
N LEU A 15 7.57 0.24 12.52
CA LEU A 15 9.02 0.18 12.34
C LEU A 15 9.65 1.54 11.98
N LEU A 16 8.87 2.52 11.50
CA LEU A 16 9.42 3.81 11.05
C LEU A 16 10.02 4.59 12.22
N GLU A 17 9.32 4.65 13.35
CA GLU A 17 9.82 5.30 14.56
C GLU A 17 11.02 4.53 15.15
N LEU A 18 10.97 3.19 15.11
CA LEU A 18 12.02 2.32 15.65
C LEU A 18 13.33 2.43 14.86
N TYR A 19 13.27 2.36 13.53
CA TYR A 19 14.46 2.32 12.68
C TYR A 19 14.93 3.70 12.21
N TYR A 20 14.03 4.68 12.13
CA TYR A 20 14.34 6.02 11.63
C TYR A 20 13.84 7.14 12.55
N PRO A 21 14.21 7.14 13.85
CA PRO A 21 13.63 8.04 14.85
C PRO A 21 13.83 9.53 14.54
N SER A 22 14.99 9.93 14.01
CA SER A 22 15.26 11.32 13.64
C SER A 22 14.38 11.80 12.49
N PHE A 23 14.18 10.94 11.49
CA PHE A 23 13.27 11.23 10.38
C PHE A 23 11.83 11.28 10.88
N TYR A 24 11.39 10.25 11.62
CA TYR A 24 10.04 10.19 12.17
C TYR A 24 9.71 11.43 13.02
N LYS A 25 10.60 11.86 13.90
CA LYS A 25 10.40 13.08 14.70
C LYS A 25 10.17 14.32 13.83
N SER A 26 10.97 14.49 12.79
CA SER A 26 10.85 15.63 11.87
C SER A 26 9.57 15.53 11.03
N PHE A 27 9.26 14.33 10.55
CA PHE A 27 8.07 14.05 9.75
C PHE A 27 6.79 14.27 10.56
N LYS A 28 6.70 13.71 11.77
CA LYS A 28 5.59 13.90 12.71
C LYS A 28 5.34 15.38 12.98
N LYS A 29 6.39 16.17 13.22
CA LYS A 29 6.26 17.61 13.45
C LYS A 29 5.55 18.32 12.29
N GLU A 30 5.88 17.98 11.05
CA GLU A 30 5.19 18.56 9.89
C GLU A 30 3.76 18.04 9.75
N LEU A 31 3.51 16.74 9.98
CA LEU A 31 2.16 16.17 9.97
C LEU A 31 1.24 16.85 11.01
N ASP A 32 1.74 17.05 12.23
CA ASP A 32 1.02 17.75 13.31
C ASP A 32 0.68 19.19 12.91
N ARG A 33 1.61 19.89 12.23
CA ARG A 33 1.40 21.26 11.74
C ARG A 33 0.26 21.36 10.72
N TYR A 34 0.02 20.32 9.93
CA TYR A 34 -1.09 20.23 8.98
C TYR A 34 -2.34 19.55 9.56
N GLY A 35 -2.33 19.18 10.86
CA GLY A 35 -3.46 18.50 11.50
C GLY A 35 -3.72 17.10 10.98
N ILE A 36 -2.70 16.42 10.46
CA ILE A 36 -2.80 15.04 9.97
C ILE A 36 -2.68 14.08 11.16
N VAL A 37 -3.71 13.27 11.36
CA VAL A 37 -3.71 12.25 12.42
C VAL A 37 -2.87 11.05 11.98
N ILE A 38 -2.09 10.48 12.89
CA ILE A 38 -1.23 9.32 12.63
C ILE A 38 -1.69 8.15 13.49
N ASP A 39 -1.86 6.99 12.87
CA ASP A 39 -1.95 5.70 13.54
C ASP A 39 -0.89 4.72 13.00
N PHE A 40 -0.65 3.65 13.75
CA PHE A 40 0.40 2.68 13.44
C PHE A 40 -0.15 1.32 13.04
N LEU A 41 0.40 0.83 11.92
CA LEU A 41 0.25 -0.55 11.48
C LEU A 41 1.16 -1.44 12.31
N GLN A 42 0.56 -2.36 13.05
CA GLN A 42 1.27 -3.42 13.77
C GLN A 42 1.63 -4.56 12.81
N ASP A 43 2.55 -5.43 13.21
CA ASP A 43 2.99 -6.62 12.44
C ASP A 43 3.54 -6.34 11.04
N THR A 44 3.92 -5.09 10.77
CA THR A 44 4.67 -4.71 9.57
C THR A 44 6.09 -5.26 9.64
N LYS A 45 6.60 -5.76 8.51
CA LYS A 45 7.99 -6.23 8.38
C LYS A 45 8.92 -5.29 7.63
N ASP A 46 8.36 -4.20 7.10
CA ASP A 46 9.08 -3.12 6.43
C ASP A 46 8.40 -1.77 6.76
N VAL A 47 9.09 -0.67 6.51
CA VAL A 47 8.61 0.70 6.70
C VAL A 47 7.72 1.19 5.54
N TRP A 48 7.84 0.57 4.36
CA TRP A 48 7.15 0.97 3.13
C TRP A 48 5.71 0.44 3.05
N SER A 49 4.84 0.93 3.94
CA SER A 49 3.43 0.49 4.02
C SER A 49 2.64 0.69 2.73
N VAL A 50 2.98 1.72 1.94
CA VAL A 50 2.30 2.03 0.67
C VAL A 50 2.40 0.89 -0.34
N ASP A 51 3.45 0.08 -0.25
CA ASP A 51 3.71 -0.97 -1.24
C ASP A 51 2.76 -2.16 -1.11
N PHE A 52 2.26 -2.44 0.09
CA PHE A 52 1.48 -3.65 0.38
C PHE A 52 0.10 -3.39 0.98
N MET A 53 -0.16 -2.20 1.54
CA MET A 53 -1.47 -1.88 2.10
C MET A 53 -2.50 -1.60 0.99
N PRO A 54 -3.79 -1.91 1.23
CA PRO A 54 -4.80 -1.77 0.20
C PRO A 54 -5.10 -0.31 -0.12
N ILE A 55 -5.52 -0.06 -1.37
CA ILE A 55 -5.87 1.27 -1.85
C ILE A 55 -7.31 1.60 -1.46
N GLN A 56 -7.51 2.75 -0.80
CA GLN A 56 -8.84 3.28 -0.50
C GLN A 56 -9.51 3.80 -1.79
N ILE A 57 -10.63 3.19 -2.18
CA ILE A 57 -11.40 3.60 -3.36
C ILE A 57 -12.64 4.42 -2.98
N GLU A 58 -13.18 4.20 -1.77
CA GLU A 58 -14.24 4.99 -1.13
C GLU A 58 -14.03 4.98 0.39
N LYS A 59 -14.86 5.72 1.13
CA LYS A 59 -14.69 5.95 2.57
C LYS A 59 -14.35 4.67 3.35
N ASP A 60 -15.16 3.64 3.15
CA ASP A 60 -15.03 2.35 3.87
C ASP A 60 -14.82 1.18 2.89
N ARG A 61 -14.27 1.43 1.69
CA ARG A 61 -13.99 0.39 0.69
C ARG A 61 -12.56 0.47 0.20
N PHE A 62 -11.88 -0.67 0.29
CA PHE A 62 -10.47 -0.82 -0.01
C PHE A 62 -10.24 -1.95 -1.01
N VAL A 63 -9.25 -1.81 -1.88
CA VAL A 63 -8.82 -2.86 -2.83
C VAL A 63 -7.42 -3.31 -2.48
N GLN A 64 -7.25 -4.61 -2.23
CA GLN A 64 -5.97 -5.22 -1.91
C GLN A 64 -5.41 -5.97 -3.11
N PHE A 65 -4.22 -5.57 -3.56
CA PHE A 65 -3.43 -6.28 -4.55
C PHE A 65 -2.60 -7.39 -3.91
N VAL A 66 -2.10 -8.31 -4.75
CA VAL A 66 -1.14 -9.33 -4.33
C VAL A 66 0.24 -8.69 -4.22
N PHE A 67 0.69 -8.43 -2.99
CA PHE A 67 2.04 -7.94 -2.76
C PHE A 67 3.08 -9.06 -2.94
N ASN A 68 3.68 -9.13 -4.13
CA ASN A 68 4.70 -10.12 -4.49
C ASN A 68 5.81 -9.51 -5.38
N PRO A 69 6.51 -8.48 -4.90
CA PRO A 69 7.48 -7.77 -5.73
C PRO A 69 8.65 -8.68 -6.12
N ALA A 70 9.06 -8.60 -7.39
CA ALA A 70 10.15 -9.44 -7.90
C ALA A 70 11.48 -9.24 -7.15
N TYR A 71 11.75 -8.02 -6.66
CA TYR A 71 12.96 -7.70 -5.93
C TYR A 71 13.03 -8.33 -4.52
N LEU A 72 11.91 -8.79 -3.94
CA LEU A 72 11.89 -9.50 -2.65
C LEU A 72 11.84 -11.03 -2.80
N LYS A 73 11.95 -11.58 -4.03
CA LYS A 73 11.88 -13.04 -4.27
C LYS A 73 13.08 -13.81 -3.70
N HIS A 74 14.24 -13.16 -3.58
CA HIS A 74 15.43 -13.78 -3.01
C HIS A 74 15.21 -14.13 -1.54
N LYS A 75 15.68 -15.32 -1.12
CA LYS A 75 15.37 -15.89 0.20
C LYS A 75 15.75 -14.97 1.36
N SER A 76 16.83 -14.19 1.23
CA SER A 76 17.27 -13.23 2.26
C SER A 76 16.30 -12.06 2.48
N TYR A 77 15.46 -11.73 1.50
CA TYR A 77 14.57 -10.57 1.56
C TYR A 77 13.12 -10.92 1.91
N ARG A 78 12.76 -12.21 1.95
CA ARG A 78 11.39 -12.65 2.31
C ARG A 78 10.96 -12.22 3.71
N ASN A 79 11.91 -11.98 4.61
CA ASN A 79 11.62 -11.50 5.95
C ASN A 79 11.04 -10.09 5.97
N TYR A 80 11.15 -9.30 4.89
CA TYR A 80 10.55 -7.97 4.76
C TYR A 80 9.10 -8.00 4.22
N ILE A 81 8.59 -9.18 3.83
CA ILE A 81 7.23 -9.29 3.28
C ILE A 81 6.20 -9.31 4.42
N SER A 82 5.54 -8.17 4.62
CA SER A 82 4.37 -8.01 5.50
C SER A 82 3.18 -8.84 5.03
N ASN A 83 2.28 -9.21 5.94
CA ASN A 83 1.01 -9.88 5.59
C ASN A 83 -0.14 -8.85 5.62
N PRO A 84 -0.47 -8.20 4.48
CA PRO A 84 -1.50 -7.16 4.46
C PRO A 84 -2.88 -7.65 4.90
N SER A 85 -3.25 -8.90 4.58
CA SER A 85 -4.56 -9.46 4.98
C SER A 85 -4.70 -9.56 6.50
N GLN A 86 -3.63 -9.92 7.22
CA GLN A 86 -3.62 -9.94 8.68
C GLN A 86 -3.75 -8.53 9.25
N ILE A 87 -2.99 -7.56 8.73
CA ILE A 87 -3.00 -6.17 9.17
C ILE A 87 -4.40 -5.56 8.94
N CYS A 88 -4.99 -5.77 7.76
CA CYS A 88 -6.34 -5.28 7.44
C CYS A 88 -7.41 -5.88 8.35
N LYS A 89 -7.28 -7.17 8.72
CA LYS A 89 -8.18 -7.83 9.67
C LYS A 89 -8.09 -7.20 11.06
N GLN A 90 -6.90 -6.85 11.54
CA GLN A 90 -6.70 -6.17 12.82
C GLN A 90 -7.32 -4.78 12.84
N LEU A 91 -7.25 -4.06 11.72
CA LEU A 91 -7.88 -2.76 11.54
C LEU A 91 -9.40 -2.81 11.29
N GLY A 92 -9.97 -4.00 11.09
CA GLY A 92 -11.39 -4.16 10.76
C GLY A 92 -11.78 -3.58 9.39
N LEU A 93 -10.84 -3.50 8.45
CA LEU A 93 -11.10 -2.93 7.13
C LEU A 93 -11.95 -3.87 6.26
N ASN A 94 -12.90 -3.29 5.54
CA ASN A 94 -13.64 -3.98 4.48
C ASN A 94 -12.83 -3.95 3.18
N ILE A 95 -12.13 -5.06 2.91
CA ILE A 95 -11.24 -5.22 1.77
C ILE A 95 -11.89 -6.06 0.66
N ARG A 96 -11.74 -5.63 -0.59
CA ARG A 96 -11.89 -6.47 -1.79
C ARG A 96 -10.50 -6.90 -2.23
N THR A 97 -10.23 -8.20 -2.22
CA THR A 97 -8.98 -8.75 -2.76
C THR A 97 -9.05 -8.87 -4.28
N THR A 98 -7.89 -8.78 -4.93
CA THR A 98 -7.67 -9.07 -6.35
C THR A 98 -6.57 -10.12 -6.48
N ASP A 99 -6.45 -10.75 -7.65
CA ASP A 99 -5.33 -11.60 -8.03
C ASP A 99 -4.19 -10.82 -8.74
N ILE A 100 -4.43 -9.55 -9.06
CA ILE A 100 -3.46 -8.63 -9.66
C ILE A 100 -2.28 -8.42 -8.69
N ILE A 101 -1.08 -8.73 -9.17
CA ILE A 101 0.20 -8.46 -8.53
C ILE A 101 0.57 -7.00 -8.80
N ALA A 102 0.62 -6.19 -7.76
CA ALA A 102 1.04 -4.81 -7.83
C ALA A 102 1.63 -4.37 -6.50
N ASP A 103 2.45 -3.33 -6.55
CA ASP A 103 2.90 -2.57 -5.39
C ASP A 103 2.53 -1.08 -5.57
N GLY A 104 2.54 -0.35 -4.45
CA GLY A 104 2.20 1.07 -4.39
C GLY A 104 3.09 1.97 -5.24
N GLY A 105 4.34 1.58 -5.52
CA GLY A 105 5.23 2.29 -6.44
C GLY A 105 4.78 2.24 -7.90
N ASN A 106 3.95 1.26 -8.26
CA ASN A 106 3.49 1.02 -9.63
C ASN A 106 2.06 1.49 -9.91
N VAL A 107 1.36 2.07 -8.91
CA VAL A 107 -0.05 2.47 -9.04
C VAL A 107 -0.28 3.88 -8.48
N VAL A 108 -0.82 4.77 -9.30
CA VAL A 108 -1.27 6.11 -8.88
C VAL A 108 -2.78 6.24 -9.07
N LYS A 109 -3.47 6.71 -8.03
CA LYS A 109 -4.92 6.97 -8.07
C LYS A 109 -5.22 8.42 -8.48
N VAL A 110 -6.14 8.58 -9.43
CA VAL A 110 -6.59 9.89 -9.93
C VAL A 110 -8.11 9.90 -10.06
N LYS A 111 -8.82 10.44 -9.05
CA LYS A 111 -10.29 10.58 -9.01
C LYS A 111 -11.04 9.31 -9.43
N ASN A 112 -11.32 9.12 -10.71
CA ASN A 112 -12.04 7.98 -11.27
C ASN A 112 -11.17 7.04 -12.10
N LYS A 113 -9.85 7.09 -11.95
CA LYS A 113 -8.87 6.31 -12.71
C LYS A 113 -7.75 5.83 -11.81
N ALA A 114 -7.13 4.72 -12.20
CA ALA A 114 -5.80 4.34 -11.78
C ALA A 114 -4.85 4.48 -12.98
N ILE A 115 -3.64 4.94 -12.73
CA ILE A 115 -2.53 4.95 -13.69
C ILE A 115 -1.53 3.92 -13.18
N MET A 116 -1.18 2.96 -14.03
CA MET A 116 -0.26 1.88 -13.68
C MET A 116 0.94 1.89 -14.63
N THR A 117 2.08 1.41 -14.16
CA THR A 117 3.27 1.21 -14.99
C THR A 117 3.19 -0.12 -15.73
N ASN A 118 3.97 -0.26 -16.82
CA ASN A 118 4.09 -1.53 -17.56
C ASN A 118 4.60 -2.69 -16.67
N ARG A 119 5.22 -2.38 -15.53
CA ARG A 119 5.66 -3.38 -14.56
C ARG A 119 4.50 -4.24 -14.06
N VAL A 120 3.31 -3.65 -13.91
CA VAL A 120 2.09 -4.39 -13.51
C VAL A 120 1.72 -5.41 -14.59
N VAL A 121 1.83 -5.06 -15.87
CA VAL A 121 1.58 -6.01 -16.97
C VAL A 121 2.59 -7.15 -16.95
N GLU A 122 3.88 -6.82 -16.79
CA GLU A 122 4.97 -7.80 -16.73
C GLU A 122 4.86 -8.77 -15.55
N ASP A 123 4.37 -8.30 -14.39
CA ASP A 123 4.18 -9.13 -13.20
C ASP A 123 2.94 -10.01 -13.26
N ASN A 124 2.01 -9.74 -14.19
CA ASN A 124 0.77 -10.48 -14.34
C ASN A 124 0.63 -11.16 -15.71
N PRO A 125 1.55 -12.07 -16.08
CA PRO A 125 1.54 -12.75 -17.38
C PRO A 125 0.36 -13.73 -17.57
N HIS A 126 -0.48 -13.89 -16.55
CA HIS A 126 -1.69 -14.72 -16.63
C HIS A 126 -2.88 -13.99 -17.26
N TYR A 127 -2.81 -12.66 -17.39
CA TYR A 127 -3.73 -11.91 -18.25
C TYR A 127 -3.27 -12.03 -19.71
N SER A 128 -4.22 -12.24 -20.62
CA SER A 128 -3.92 -12.48 -22.04
C SER A 128 -3.57 -11.19 -22.80
N SER A 129 -3.93 -10.03 -22.23
CA SER A 129 -3.62 -8.70 -22.76
C SER A 129 -3.65 -7.64 -21.66
N GLU A 130 -3.11 -6.45 -21.95
CA GLU A 130 -3.26 -5.27 -21.08
C GLU A 130 -4.74 -4.90 -20.90
N GLU A 131 -5.56 -5.11 -21.93
CA GLU A 131 -6.99 -4.85 -21.91
C GLU A 131 -7.73 -5.79 -20.94
N ASP A 132 -7.36 -7.08 -20.90
CA ASP A 132 -7.93 -8.03 -19.94
C ASP A 132 -7.60 -7.65 -18.50
N LEU A 133 -6.40 -7.13 -18.25
CA LEU A 133 -5.97 -6.68 -16.93
C LEU A 133 -6.77 -5.46 -16.45
N VAL A 134 -7.01 -4.49 -17.35
CA VAL A 134 -7.73 -3.25 -17.01
C VAL A 134 -9.24 -3.48 -16.84
N ASN A 135 -9.80 -4.53 -17.44
CA ASN A 135 -11.23 -4.84 -17.40
C ASN A 135 -11.67 -5.77 -16.25
N THR A 136 -10.79 -6.06 -15.28
CA THR A 136 -11.04 -6.88 -14.07
C THR A 136 -11.66 -6.10 -12.90
#